data_AF-A0A537LHI2-F1
#
_entry.id   AF-A0A537LHI2-F1
#
_cell.length_a   1.000
_cell.length_b   1.000
_cell.length_c   1.000
_cell.angle_alpha   90.00
_cell.angle_beta   90.00
_cell.angle_gamma   90.00
#
_symmetry.space_group_name_H-M   'P 1'
#
loop_
_entity.id
_entity.type
_entity.pdbx_description
1 polymer ?
#
loop_
_entity_poly.entity_id
_entity_poly.type
_entity_poly.pdbx_seq_one_letter_code
_entity_poly.pdbx_strand_id
1 'polypeptide(L)'
;PILWDFGSAARHHQLYNPWLGERSRAGISTLRGAYPERAKDVARKIRVELEARKLHRSPLGVDVIEIPVLEALRGEGLTVVDGQGLMQEVRKIKTQDEITLLATACMMVDAAYE
;
A
#
# COMPACT_ATOMS: atom_id res chain seq x y z
N PRO A 1 5.57 -0.20 7.78
CA PRO A 1 5.11 0.30 6.45
C PRO A 1 4.76 1.79 6.56
N ILE A 2 4.74 2.52 5.44
CA ILE A 2 4.13 3.85 5.36
C ILE A 2 2.81 3.70 4.63
N LEU A 3 1.75 4.27 5.18
CA LEU A 3 0.42 4.26 4.60
C LEU A 3 0.02 5.70 4.29
N TRP A 4 -0.25 5.97 3.01
CA TRP A 4 -0.87 7.22 2.57
C TRP A 4 -2.34 6.98 2.28
N ASP A 5 -3.21 7.81 2.85
CA ASP A 5 -4.66 7.72 2.67
C ASP A 5 -5.30 9.11 2.74
N PHE A 6 -6.63 9.20 2.56
CA PHE A 6 -7.39 10.41 2.84
C PHE A 6 -7.12 10.92 4.26
N GLY A 7 -7.11 12.24 4.45
CA GLY A 7 -6.74 12.85 5.73
C GLY A 7 -7.58 12.34 6.92
N SER A 8 -8.88 12.13 6.71
CA SER A 8 -9.78 11.53 7.70
C SER A 8 -9.41 10.08 8.03
N ALA A 9 -9.10 9.26 7.02
CA ALA A 9 -8.68 7.89 7.20
C ALA A 9 -7.30 7.80 7.89
N ALA A 10 -6.34 8.65 7.50
CA ALA A 10 -5.05 8.74 8.17
C ALA A 10 -5.20 9.06 9.67
N ARG A 11 -6.11 9.97 10.03
CA ARG A 11 -6.42 10.25 11.43
C ARG A 11 -7.05 9.05 12.13
N HIS A 12 -7.97 8.36 11.48
CA HIS A 12 -8.59 7.14 12.01
C HIS A 12 -7.55 6.05 12.29
N HIS A 13 -6.62 5.81 11.36
CA HIS A 13 -5.53 4.86 11.55
C HIS A 13 -4.61 5.24 12.71
N GLN A 14 -4.32 6.53 12.93
CA GLN A 14 -3.52 6.95 14.08
C GLN A 14 -4.18 6.61 15.43
N LEU A 15 -5.52 6.61 15.49
CA LEU A 15 -6.27 6.30 16.70
C LEU A 15 -6.33 4.79 16.97
N TYR A 16 -6.56 3.98 15.93
CA TYR A 16 -6.89 2.56 16.09
C TYR A 16 -5.78 1.59 15.65
N ASN A 17 -4.74 2.06 14.96
CA ASN A 17 -3.59 1.27 14.52
C ASN A 17 -2.29 1.83 15.16
N PRO A 18 -2.11 1.74 16.49
CA PRO A 18 -0.97 2.33 17.19
C PRO A 18 0.38 1.78 16.67
N TRP A 19 0.39 0.56 16.14
CA TRP A 19 1.56 -0.06 15.52
C TRP A 19 2.07 0.70 14.28
N LEU A 20 1.27 1.56 13.65
CA LEU A 20 1.73 2.42 12.56
C LEU A 20 2.50 3.66 13.06
N GLY A 21 2.25 4.15 14.27
CA GLY A 21 2.80 5.42 14.76
C GLY A 21 2.55 6.57 13.77
N GLU A 22 3.57 7.39 13.51
CA GLU A 22 3.50 8.53 12.57
C GLU A 22 3.50 8.14 11.08
N ARG A 23 3.44 6.84 10.78
CA ARG A 23 3.54 6.32 9.41
C ARG A 23 2.21 6.25 8.67
N SER A 24 1.10 6.63 9.31
CA SER A 24 -0.17 6.90 8.63
C SER A 24 -0.29 8.39 8.33
N ARG A 25 -0.27 8.74 7.04
CA ARG A 25 -0.12 10.11 6.55
C ARG A 25 -1.21 10.43 5.54
N ALA A 26 -1.60 11.70 5.48
CA ALA A 26 -2.49 12.17 4.43
C ALA A 26 -1.77 12.14 3.06
N GLY A 27 -2.39 11.53 2.06
CA GLY A 27 -1.89 11.48 0.70
C GLY A 27 -2.83 10.73 -0.24
N ILE A 28 -3.27 11.41 -1.29
CA ILE A 28 -4.05 10.83 -2.38
C ILE A 28 -3.17 10.64 -3.62
N SER A 29 -3.47 9.60 -4.40
CA SER A 29 -2.91 9.41 -5.75
C SER A 29 -3.64 10.33 -6.76
N THR A 30 -3.79 9.86 -8.00
CA THR A 30 -4.49 10.57 -9.09
C THR A 30 -6.01 10.51 -8.96
N LEU A 31 -6.55 9.72 -8.03
CA LEU A 31 -7.97 9.42 -7.89
C LEU A 31 -8.57 8.98 -9.23
N ARG A 32 -8.00 7.93 -9.84
CA ARG A 32 -8.45 7.39 -11.13
C ARG A 32 -8.45 8.45 -12.25
N GLY A 33 -7.48 9.36 -12.22
CA GLY A 33 -7.31 10.41 -13.22
C GLY A 33 -8.12 11.69 -12.97
N ALA A 34 -8.82 11.83 -11.84
CA ALA A 34 -9.44 13.11 -11.47
C ALA A 34 -8.40 14.21 -11.15
N TYR A 35 -7.18 13.80 -10.75
CA TYR A 35 -6.04 14.67 -10.44
C TYR A 35 -4.76 14.14 -11.10
N PRO A 36 -4.66 14.17 -12.44
CA PRO A 36 -3.58 13.52 -13.19
C PRO A 36 -2.19 14.09 -12.88
N GLU A 37 -2.10 15.37 -12.54
CA GLU A 37 -0.86 16.06 -12.18
C GLU A 37 -0.18 15.47 -10.93
N ARG A 38 -0.95 14.79 -10.06
CA ARG A 38 -0.44 14.19 -8.82
C ARG A 38 0.48 13.01 -9.04
N ALA A 39 0.51 12.40 -10.23
CA ALA A 39 1.37 11.26 -10.49
C ALA A 39 2.85 11.55 -10.18
N LYS A 40 3.34 12.75 -10.55
CA LYS A 40 4.70 13.21 -10.24
C LYS A 40 4.92 13.39 -8.74
N ASP A 41 3.94 13.93 -8.03
CA ASP A 41 4.02 14.10 -6.58
C ASP A 41 4.06 12.75 -5.84
N VAL A 42 3.29 11.77 -6.29
CA VAL A 42 3.32 10.41 -5.75
C VAL A 42 4.71 9.81 -5.94
N ALA A 43 5.24 9.86 -7.17
CA ALA A 43 6.55 9.30 -7.49
C ALA A 43 7.68 9.94 -6.67
N ARG A 44 7.70 11.27 -6.59
CA ARG A 44 8.69 12.03 -5.81
C ARG A 44 8.62 11.69 -4.32
N LYS A 45 7.41 11.58 -3.74
CA LYS A 45 7.25 11.17 -2.33
C LYS A 45 7.82 9.77 -2.07
N ILE A 46 7.53 8.83 -2.96
CA ILE A 46 8.05 7.46 -2.85
C ILE A 46 9.59 7.48 -2.96
N ARG A 47 10.15 8.21 -3.93
CA ARG A 47 11.59 8.38 -4.10
C ARG A 47 12.27 8.89 -2.83
N VAL A 48 11.74 9.95 -2.21
CA VAL A 48 12.27 10.52 -0.96
C VAL A 48 12.29 9.48 0.18
N GLU A 49 11.20 8.72 0.36
CA GLU A 49 11.14 7.70 1.40
C GLU A 49 12.10 6.53 1.15
N LEU A 50 12.30 6.14 -0.12
CA LEU A 50 13.28 5.13 -0.49
C LEU A 50 14.71 5.63 -0.30
N GLU A 51 15.01 6.88 -0.62
CA GLU A 51 16.34 7.49 -0.41
C GLU A 51 16.69 7.55 1.06
N ALA A 52 15.77 8.01 1.92
CA ALA A 52 15.95 8.05 3.37
C ALA A 52 16.29 6.67 3.96
N ARG A 53 15.88 5.59 3.29
CA ARG A 53 16.15 4.20 3.69
C ARG A 53 17.25 3.52 2.88
N LYS A 54 17.92 4.23 1.97
CA LYS A 54 18.96 3.71 1.07
C LYS A 54 18.47 2.59 0.13
N LEU A 55 17.18 2.58 -0.19
CA LEU A 55 16.51 1.58 -1.03
C LEU A 55 16.20 2.09 -2.46
N HIS A 56 16.46 3.35 -2.77
CA HIS A 56 16.13 3.96 -4.07
C HIS A 56 16.81 3.31 -5.29
N ARG A 57 17.83 2.47 -5.07
CA ARG A 57 18.52 1.70 -6.12
C ARG A 57 18.03 0.25 -6.21
N SER A 58 17.23 -0.20 -5.24
CA SER A 58 16.64 -1.53 -5.24
C SER A 58 15.37 -1.54 -6.12
N PRO A 59 15.01 -2.69 -6.72
CA PRO A 59 13.74 -2.82 -7.41
C PRO A 59 12.56 -2.51 -6.48
N LEU A 60 11.62 -1.70 -6.96
CA LEU A 60 10.36 -1.40 -6.31
C LEU A 60 9.29 -2.35 -6.85
N GLY A 61 8.91 -3.35 -6.06
CA GLY A 61 7.80 -4.23 -6.37
C GLY A 61 6.46 -3.49 -6.26
N VAL A 62 5.63 -3.58 -7.30
CA VAL A 62 4.31 -2.94 -7.37
C VAL A 62 3.28 -3.98 -7.83
N ASP A 63 2.13 -4.02 -7.15
CA ASP A 63 1.02 -4.91 -7.46
C ASP A 63 0.09 -4.33 -8.53
N VAL A 64 -0.50 -3.17 -8.25
CA VAL A 64 -1.46 -2.48 -9.10
C VAL A 64 -1.16 -0.99 -9.09
N ILE A 65 -1.08 -0.40 -10.29
CA ILE A 65 -0.71 1.00 -10.44
C ILE A 65 -1.37 1.63 -11.66
N GLU A 66 -1.64 2.91 -11.56
CA GLU A 66 -2.14 3.74 -12.66
C GLU A 66 -0.96 4.07 -13.60
N ILE A 67 -1.16 3.96 -14.92
CA ILE A 67 -0.09 4.19 -15.92
C ILE A 67 0.67 5.52 -15.69
N PRO A 68 0.00 6.66 -15.45
CA PRO A 68 0.72 7.91 -15.19
C PRO A 68 1.67 7.86 -13.98
N VAL A 69 1.31 7.10 -12.94
CA VAL A 69 2.15 6.94 -11.74
C VAL A 69 3.33 6.02 -12.03
N LEU A 70 3.13 4.94 -12.80
CA LEU A 70 4.21 4.06 -13.24
C LEU A 70 5.28 4.84 -14.02
N GLU A 71 4.85 5.64 -15.00
CA GLU A 71 5.76 6.45 -15.81
C GLU A 71 6.45 7.53 -14.97
N ALA A 72 5.74 8.13 -14.00
CA ALA A 72 6.34 9.08 -13.06
C ALA A 72 7.41 8.43 -12.17
N LEU A 73 7.19 7.21 -11.66
CA LEU A 73 8.19 6.47 -10.87
C LEU A 73 9.44 6.16 -11.69
N ARG A 74 9.27 5.74 -12.96
CA ARG A 74 10.38 5.54 -13.90
C ARG A 74 11.14 6.84 -14.19
N GLY A 75 10.41 7.95 -14.34
CA GLY A 75 10.99 9.28 -14.51
C GLY A 75 11.80 9.75 -13.30
N GLU A 76 11.42 9.34 -12.08
CA GLU A 76 12.20 9.51 -10.85
C GLU A 76 13.38 8.51 -10.74
N GLY A 77 13.68 7.75 -11.79
CA GLY A 77 14.82 6.82 -11.84
C GLY A 77 14.65 5.56 -11.00
N LEU A 78 13.42 5.18 -10.63
CA LEU A 78 13.13 3.96 -9.89
C LEU A 78 12.93 2.78 -10.83
N THR A 79 13.50 1.64 -10.49
CA THR A 79 13.26 0.37 -11.20
C THR A 79 11.99 -0.28 -10.67
N VAL A 80 10.87 -0.11 -11.38
CA VAL A 80 9.59 -0.71 -11.01
C VAL A 80 9.47 -2.13 -11.60
N VAL A 81 9.13 -3.10 -10.77
CA VAL A 81 8.97 -4.51 -11.13
C VAL A 81 7.63 -5.05 -10.63
N ASP A 82 7.17 -6.17 -11.20
CA ASP A 82 5.97 -6.86 -10.70
C ASP A 82 6.18 -7.36 -9.27
N GLY A 83 5.37 -6.84 -8.35
CA GLY A 83 5.32 -7.27 -6.96
C GLY A 83 4.14 -8.18 -6.65
N GLN A 84 3.16 -8.31 -7.55
CA GLN A 84 1.93 -9.06 -7.31
C GLN A 84 2.23 -10.53 -7.04
N GLY A 85 3.08 -11.16 -7.87
CA GLY A 85 3.45 -12.56 -7.69
C GLY A 85 4.06 -12.83 -6.31
N LEU A 86 5.02 -12.01 -5.89
CA LEU A 86 5.65 -12.12 -4.56
C LEU A 86 4.62 -11.96 -3.45
N MET A 87 3.74 -10.95 -3.55
CA MET A 87 2.70 -10.71 -2.55
C MET A 87 1.73 -11.89 -2.43
N GLN A 88 1.41 -12.59 -3.53
CA GLN A 88 0.59 -13.79 -3.48
C GLN A 88 1.31 -14.96 -2.79
N GLU A 89 2.58 -15.19 -3.12
CA GLU A 89 3.37 -16.27 -2.51
C GLU A 89 3.51 -16.10 -0.99
N VAL A 90 3.88 -14.89 -0.51
CA VAL A 90 4.06 -14.66 0.93
C VAL A 90 2.75 -14.77 1.69
N ARG A 91 1.62 -14.40 1.07
CA ARG A 91 0.30 -14.48 1.67
C ARG A 91 -0.26 -15.90 1.71
N LYS A 92 0.38 -16.93 1.12
CA LYS A 92 -0.11 -18.32 1.17
C LYS A 92 -0.08 -18.87 2.58
N ILE A 93 0.99 -18.62 3.32
CA ILE A 93 1.20 -19.12 4.68
C ILE A 93 0.58 -18.14 5.67
N LYS A 94 -0.28 -18.64 6.55
CA LYS A 94 -1.02 -17.83 7.53
C LYS A 94 -0.41 -18.03 8.90
N THR A 95 -0.36 -16.95 9.66
CA THR A 95 -0.08 -17.01 11.10
C THR A 95 -1.26 -17.66 11.85
N GLN A 96 -1.01 -18.08 13.08
CA GLN A 96 -2.06 -18.65 13.92
C GLN A 96 -3.22 -17.67 14.15
N ASP A 97 -2.92 -16.39 14.35
CA ASP A 97 -3.92 -15.33 14.53
C ASP A 97 -4.76 -15.13 13.26
N GLU A 98 -4.13 -15.15 12.07
CA GLU A 98 -4.85 -15.09 10.79
C GLU A 98 -5.77 -16.30 10.59
N ILE A 99 -5.34 -17.51 10.97
CA ILE A 99 -6.18 -18.72 10.91
C ILE A 99 -7.39 -18.57 11.84
N THR A 100 -7.18 -18.06 13.07
CA THR A 100 -8.28 -17.81 14.01
C THR A 100 -9.28 -16.80 13.44
N LEU A 101 -8.80 -15.70 12.85
CA LEU A 101 -9.66 -14.71 12.19
C LEU A 101 -10.44 -15.30 11.01
N LEU A 102 -9.80 -16.16 10.19
CA LEU A 102 -10.46 -16.87 9.09
C LEU A 102 -11.56 -17.80 9.61
N ALA A 103 -11.30 -18.56 10.68
CA ALA A 103 -12.30 -19.43 11.30
C ALA A 103 -13.50 -18.62 11.82
N THR A 104 -13.26 -17.47 12.47
CA THR A 104 -14.34 -16.57 12.91
C THR A 104 -15.16 -16.05 11.72
N ALA A 105 -14.49 -15.64 10.64
CA ALA A 105 -15.18 -15.18 9.43
C ALA A 105 -16.04 -16.28 8.81
N CYS A 106 -15.55 -17.53 8.75
CA CYS A 106 -16.34 -18.68 8.27
C CYS A 106 -17.62 -18.87 9.09
N MET A 107 -17.55 -18.83 10.43
CA MET A 107 -18.75 -18.96 11.28
C MET A 107 -19.78 -17.87 11.00
N MET A 108 -19.33 -16.62 10.78
CA MET A 108 -20.23 -15.51 10.45
C MET A 108 -20.91 -15.71 9.09
N VAL A 109 -20.18 -16.27 8.12
CA VAL A 109 -20.74 -16.59 6.80
C VAL A 109 -21.76 -17.71 6.92
N ASP A 110 -21.44 -18.81 7.60
CA ASP A 110 -22.36 -19.93 7.80
C ASP A 110 -23.67 -19.45 8.45
N ALA A 111 -23.58 -18.63 9.49
CA ALA A 111 -24.75 -18.05 10.16
C ALA A 111 -25.57 -17.08 9.29
N ALA A 112 -25.00 -16.49 8.23
CA ALA A 112 -25.73 -15.62 7.31
C ALA A 112 -26.47 -16.41 6.21
N TYR A 113 -26.11 -17.67 5.99
CA TYR A 113 -26.77 -18.56 5.03
C TYR A 113 -27.90 -19.40 5.65
N GLU A 114 -27.93 -19.56 6.98
CA GLU A 114 -29.06 -20.13 7.74
C GLU A 114 -30.26 -19.17 7.84
#